data_AF-A0A836B8I4-F1
#
_entry.id   AF-A0A836B8I4-F1
#
_cell.length_a   1.000
_cell.length_b   1.000
_cell.length_c   1.000
_cell.angle_alpha   90.00
_cell.angle_beta   90.00
_cell.angle_gamma   90.00
#
_symmetry.space_group_name_H-M   'P 1'
#
loop_
_entity.id
_entity.type
_entity.pdbx_description
1 polymer ?
#
loop_
_entity_poly.entity_id
_entity_poly.type
_entity_poly.pdbx_seq_one_letter_code
_entity_poly.pdbx_strand_id
1 'polypeptide(L)'
;MSGWRNNPDLPQGLIYEGVSDQPVKLYGETGAQSSVLHAFDAALGVQHEQVWMRDYLDAMVAHMPPPHRAFLARLAAANANDNTSSNTGGSAGGSRSRRGPRDGQPAAANVRSYVLAAGGAAGGELRDAYNEAIAEMEKFRSQHKAFAFNYIAKWAKRETTGTGGSDFMPALAGYRDTTQAHLL
;
A
#
# COMPACT_ATOMS: atom_id res chain seq x y z
N MET A 1 -6.39 -11.99 -18.66
CA MET A 1 -7.49 -11.87 -17.67
C MET A 1 -7.91 -10.41 -17.57
N SER A 2 -8.35 -9.85 -18.70
CA SER A 2 -8.61 -8.41 -18.83
C SER A 2 -10.00 -8.07 -18.29
N GLY A 3 -10.13 -6.92 -17.64
CA GLY A 3 -11.43 -6.36 -17.27
C GLY A 3 -11.99 -5.45 -18.36
N TRP A 4 -13.00 -4.67 -17.99
CA TRP A 4 -13.69 -3.71 -18.87
C TRP A 4 -13.65 -2.28 -18.31
N ARG A 5 -12.80 -2.00 -17.32
CA ARG A 5 -12.42 -0.65 -16.95
C ARG A 5 -11.24 -0.20 -17.81
N ASN A 6 -11.41 0.93 -18.50
CA ASN A 6 -10.45 1.50 -19.45
C ASN A 6 -10.09 0.57 -20.62
N ASN A 7 -10.97 -0.39 -20.94
CA ASN A 7 -10.80 -1.28 -22.08
C ASN A 7 -11.39 -0.61 -23.35
N PRO A 8 -10.62 -0.47 -24.44
CA PRO A 8 -11.10 0.16 -25.68
C PRO A 8 -12.23 -0.62 -26.37
N ASP A 9 -12.31 -1.94 -26.17
CA ASP A 9 -13.37 -2.78 -26.74
C ASP A 9 -14.71 -2.60 -26.00
N LEU A 10 -14.66 -2.18 -24.73
CA LEU A 10 -15.81 -1.95 -23.85
C LEU A 10 -15.70 -0.56 -23.18
N PRO A 11 -15.73 0.54 -23.96
CA PRO A 11 -15.41 1.88 -23.45
C PRO A 11 -16.39 2.39 -22.39
N GLN A 12 -17.64 1.92 -22.44
CA GLN A 12 -18.67 2.23 -21.46
C GLN A 12 -18.67 1.24 -20.28
N GLY A 13 -18.02 0.09 -20.40
CA GLY A 13 -18.09 -1.01 -19.43
C GLY A 13 -19.08 -2.09 -19.86
N LEU A 14 -19.51 -2.92 -18.90
CA LEU A 14 -20.40 -4.07 -19.12
C LEU A 14 -21.74 -3.85 -18.42
N ILE A 15 -22.84 -4.12 -19.13
CA ILE A 15 -24.18 -4.16 -18.54
C ILE A 15 -24.39 -5.53 -17.89
N TYR A 16 -24.85 -5.53 -16.66
CA TYR A 16 -25.20 -6.73 -15.92
C TYR A 16 -26.72 -6.88 -15.93
N GLU A 17 -27.25 -7.57 -16.94
CA GLU A 17 -28.69 -7.76 -17.10
C GLU A 17 -29.33 -8.32 -15.81
N GLY A 18 -30.43 -7.71 -15.37
CA GLY A 18 -31.11 -8.07 -14.12
C GLY A 18 -30.45 -7.54 -12.84
N VAL A 19 -29.29 -6.88 -12.92
CA VAL A 19 -28.57 -6.29 -11.78
C VAL A 19 -28.40 -4.78 -11.93
N SER A 20 -28.00 -4.32 -13.13
CA SER A 20 -27.79 -2.90 -13.43
C SER A 20 -28.06 -2.62 -14.90
N ASP A 21 -28.96 -1.68 -15.16
CA ASP A 21 -29.26 -1.17 -16.51
C ASP A 21 -28.17 -0.20 -17.01
N GLN A 22 -27.29 0.27 -16.12
CA GLN A 22 -26.15 1.10 -16.47
C GLN A 22 -24.87 0.28 -16.64
N PRO A 23 -24.01 0.60 -17.63
CA PRO A 23 -22.72 -0.04 -17.79
C PRO A 23 -21.83 0.13 -16.55
N VAL A 24 -21.27 -0.96 -16.05
CA VAL A 24 -20.37 -0.99 -14.90
C VAL A 24 -18.94 -1.18 -15.39
N LYS A 25 -17.98 -0.43 -14.82
CA LYS A 25 -16.54 -0.53 -15.15
C LYS A 25 -15.77 -1.20 -14.02
N LEU A 26 -15.24 -2.40 -14.26
CA LEU A 26 -14.43 -3.14 -13.29
C LEU A 26 -13.05 -3.49 -13.85
N TYR A 27 -12.05 -3.44 -12.97
CA TYR A 27 -10.68 -3.81 -13.29
C TYR A 27 -10.59 -5.31 -13.59
N GLY A 28 -9.61 -5.68 -14.42
CA GLY A 28 -9.25 -7.10 -14.58
C GLY A 28 -8.50 -7.61 -13.36
N GLU A 29 -8.15 -8.89 -13.40
CA GLU A 29 -7.34 -9.49 -12.35
C GLU A 29 -5.93 -8.89 -12.35
N THR A 30 -5.39 -8.63 -11.16
CA THR A 30 -4.01 -8.18 -10.99
C THR A 30 -3.45 -8.65 -9.65
N GLY A 31 -2.14 -8.90 -9.58
CA GLY A 31 -1.47 -9.22 -8.32
C GLY A 31 -1.64 -8.14 -7.25
N ALA A 32 -1.98 -6.91 -7.64
CA ALA A 32 -2.29 -5.82 -6.72
C ALA A 32 -3.60 -6.05 -5.93
N GLN A 33 -4.46 -7.00 -6.32
CA GLN A 33 -5.63 -7.38 -5.51
C GLN A 33 -5.25 -8.29 -4.32
N SER A 34 -3.98 -8.71 -4.22
CA SER A 34 -3.47 -9.42 -3.04
C SER A 34 -3.31 -8.49 -1.83
N SER A 35 -3.85 -8.90 -0.68
CA SER A 35 -3.73 -8.16 0.58
C SER A 35 -2.35 -8.26 1.23
N VAL A 36 -1.49 -9.19 0.77
CA VAL A 36 -0.21 -9.48 1.43
C VAL A 36 0.75 -8.29 1.38
N LEU A 37 1.02 -7.74 0.19
CA LEU A 37 1.91 -6.59 0.07
C LEU A 37 1.34 -5.33 0.71
N HIS A 38 0.03 -5.14 0.65
CA HIS A 38 -0.66 -4.03 1.33
C HIS A 38 -0.48 -4.12 2.86
N ALA A 39 -0.53 -5.34 3.41
CA ALA A 39 -0.32 -5.56 4.83
C ALA A 39 1.12 -5.27 5.25
N PHE A 40 2.10 -5.71 4.47
CA PHE A 40 3.51 -5.41 4.73
C PHE A 40 3.81 -3.91 4.62
N ASP A 41 3.31 -3.25 3.56
CA ASP A 41 3.46 -1.80 3.39
C ASP A 41 2.88 -1.07 4.60
N ALA A 42 1.65 -1.41 5.02
CA ALA A 42 1.02 -0.80 6.17
C ALA A 42 1.75 -1.09 7.49
N ALA A 43 2.19 -2.32 7.74
CA ALA A 43 2.85 -2.71 8.98
C ALA A 43 4.25 -2.07 9.15
N LEU A 44 5.02 -2.02 8.07
CA LEU A 44 6.37 -1.45 8.03
C LEU A 44 6.37 0.07 7.78
N GLY A 45 5.19 0.69 7.65
CA GLY A 45 5.05 2.13 7.47
C GLY A 45 5.51 2.62 6.10
N VAL A 46 5.52 1.77 5.06
CA VAL A 46 5.81 2.14 3.68
C VAL A 46 4.63 2.91 3.11
N GLN A 47 4.85 4.17 2.75
CA GLN A 47 3.82 5.05 2.20
C GLN A 47 4.17 5.46 0.76
N HIS A 48 3.23 5.22 -0.15
CA HIS A 48 3.36 5.57 -1.56
C HIS A 48 2.94 7.03 -1.79
N GLU A 49 3.87 7.88 -2.23
CA GLU A 49 3.65 9.33 -2.32
C GLU A 49 2.91 9.77 -3.59
N GLN A 50 2.99 8.98 -4.65
CA GLN A 50 2.38 9.31 -5.94
C GLN A 50 0.86 9.14 -5.87
N VAL A 51 0.12 10.23 -6.09
CA VAL A 51 -1.36 10.28 -5.96
C VAL A 51 -2.03 9.17 -6.78
N TRP A 52 -1.69 9.05 -8.07
CA TRP A 52 -2.29 8.06 -8.95
C TRP A 52 -2.06 6.62 -8.50
N MET A 53 -0.92 6.37 -7.83
CA MET A 53 -0.55 5.05 -7.34
C MET A 53 -1.34 4.70 -6.08
N ARG A 54 -1.58 5.68 -5.19
CA ARG A 54 -2.50 5.53 -4.06
C ARG A 54 -3.92 5.25 -4.52
N ASP A 55 -4.45 6.07 -5.43
CA ASP A 55 -5.81 5.91 -5.94
C ASP A 55 -6.01 4.52 -6.59
N TYR A 56 -4.99 4.05 -7.31
CA TYR A 56 -4.98 2.71 -7.88
C TYR A 56 -4.97 1.62 -6.80
N LEU A 57 -4.08 1.69 -5.81
CA LEU A 57 -4.04 0.70 -4.73
C LEU A 57 -5.31 0.71 -3.88
N ASP A 58 -5.90 1.88 -3.61
CA ASP A 58 -7.19 2.00 -2.91
C ASP A 58 -8.31 1.31 -3.70
N ALA A 59 -8.32 1.47 -5.03
CA ALA A 59 -9.23 0.75 -5.89
C ALA A 59 -9.00 -0.77 -5.80
N MET A 60 -7.75 -1.24 -5.72
CA MET A 60 -7.44 -2.67 -5.56
C MET A 60 -7.88 -3.21 -4.19
N VAL A 61 -7.69 -2.44 -3.12
CA VAL A 61 -8.18 -2.77 -1.78
C VAL A 61 -9.70 -2.94 -1.80
N ALA A 62 -10.44 -2.13 -2.56
CA ALA A 62 -11.89 -2.27 -2.69
C ALA A 62 -12.34 -3.62 -3.29
N HIS A 63 -11.47 -4.33 -4.02
CA HIS A 63 -11.74 -5.66 -4.57
C HIS A 63 -11.44 -6.79 -3.55
N MET A 64 -10.85 -6.48 -2.40
CA MET A 64 -10.52 -7.48 -1.37
C MET A 64 -11.72 -7.81 -0.48
N PRO A 65 -11.78 -9.05 0.08
CA PRO A 65 -12.82 -9.41 1.04
C PRO A 65 -12.93 -8.43 2.21
N PRO A 66 -14.14 -8.15 2.75
CA PRO A 66 -14.33 -7.20 3.84
C PRO A 66 -13.41 -7.42 5.06
N PRO A 67 -13.14 -8.67 5.53
CA PRO A 67 -12.21 -8.89 6.63
C PRO A 67 -10.78 -8.44 6.33
N HIS A 68 -10.32 -8.59 5.08
CA HIS A 68 -8.98 -8.18 4.66
C HIS A 68 -8.87 -6.66 4.64
N ARG A 69 -9.89 -5.97 4.10
CA ARG A 69 -9.95 -4.50 4.11
C ARG A 69 -9.92 -3.94 5.53
N ALA A 70 -10.69 -4.53 6.45
CA ALA A 70 -10.70 -4.12 7.85
C ALA A 70 -9.34 -4.33 8.51
N PHE A 71 -8.66 -5.45 8.21
CA PHE A 71 -7.32 -5.72 8.70
C PHE A 71 -6.28 -4.70 8.19
N LEU A 72 -6.31 -4.38 6.89
CA LEU A 72 -5.43 -3.36 6.30
C LEU A 72 -5.67 -1.98 6.89
N ALA A 73 -6.92 -1.56 7.05
CA ALA A 73 -7.27 -0.29 7.66
C ALA A 73 -6.76 -0.17 9.10
N ARG A 74 -6.80 -1.26 9.87
CA ARG A 74 -6.26 -1.32 11.24
C ARG A 74 -4.74 -1.14 11.26
N LEU A 75 -4.01 -1.75 10.32
CA LEU A 75 -2.56 -1.55 10.20
C LEU A 75 -2.23 -0.11 9.79
N ALA A 76 -2.93 0.42 8.78
CA ALA A 76 -2.70 1.78 8.29
C ALA A 76 -3.03 2.86 9.34
N ALA A 77 -4.01 2.63 10.21
CA ALA A 77 -4.33 3.55 11.29
C ALA A 77 -3.16 3.76 12.27
N ALA A 78 -2.29 2.76 12.47
CA ALA A 78 -1.08 2.92 13.25
C ALA A 78 -0.09 3.91 12.60
N ASN A 79 -0.10 4.04 11.26
CA ASN A 79 0.77 4.97 10.54
C ASN A 79 0.32 6.43 10.66
N ALA A 80 -0.99 6.68 10.79
CA ALA A 80 -1.53 8.04 10.90
C ALA A 80 -1.23 8.70 12.27
N ASN A 81 -1.09 7.89 13.32
CA ASN A 81 -0.87 8.38 14.68
C ASN A 81 0.55 8.94 14.90
N ASP A 82 1.54 8.53 14.10
CA ASP A 82 2.91 9.05 14.17
C ASP A 82 3.06 10.47 13.62
N ASN A 83 2.38 10.79 12.52
CA ASN A 83 2.46 12.11 11.87
C ASN A 83 1.83 13.24 12.72
N THR A 84 1.06 12.90 13.75
CA THR A 84 0.39 13.89 14.61
C THR A 84 1.26 14.32 15.80
N SER A 85 2.35 13.60 16.09
CA SER A 85 3.24 13.91 17.23
C SER A 85 4.38 14.88 16.88
N SER A 86 4.53 15.29 15.61
CA SER A 86 5.58 16.21 15.16
C SER A 86 5.14 17.67 15.03
N ASN A 87 3.88 18.03 15.33
CA ASN A 87 3.38 19.39 15.14
C ASN A 87 2.51 19.93 16.31
N THR A 88 3.05 19.92 17.53
CA THR A 88 2.47 20.68 18.65
C THR A 88 3.52 21.58 19.32
N GLY A 89 3.91 22.63 18.58
CA GLY A 89 4.43 23.88 19.14
C GLY A 89 3.40 24.99 18.89
N GLY A 90 2.37 25.09 19.75
CA GLY A 90 1.31 26.09 19.59
C GLY A 90 0.24 26.00 20.68
N SER A 91 0.24 27.01 21.55
CA SER A 91 -0.54 27.16 22.79
C SER A 91 -2.07 27.16 22.64
N ALA A 92 -2.79 26.55 23.61
CA ALA A 92 -3.82 27.18 24.46
C ALA A 92 -5.06 26.28 24.78
N GLY A 93 -5.26 26.03 26.09
CA GLY A 93 -6.55 26.07 26.80
C GLY A 93 -7.69 25.10 26.43
N GLY A 94 -7.96 24.11 27.30
CA GLY A 94 -9.24 23.41 27.28
C GLY A 94 -9.29 22.11 28.11
N SER A 95 -9.72 22.21 29.36
CA SER A 95 -10.02 21.09 30.26
C SER A 95 -10.99 20.08 29.64
N ARG A 96 -10.52 18.85 29.36
CA ARG A 96 -11.35 17.64 29.26
C ARG A 96 -10.59 16.44 29.80
N SER A 97 -11.08 15.89 30.91
CA SER A 97 -10.66 14.61 31.48
C SER A 97 -10.80 13.49 30.44
N ARG A 98 -9.68 13.07 29.86
CA ARG A 98 -9.55 11.79 29.15
C ARG A 98 -8.68 10.88 30.00
N ARG A 99 -9.29 9.77 30.42
CA ARG A 99 -8.66 8.66 31.12
C ARG A 99 -7.39 8.26 30.36
N GLY A 100 -6.23 8.47 30.98
CA GLY A 100 -4.92 8.27 30.37
C GLY A 100 -4.68 6.80 29.97
N PRO A 101 -3.79 6.55 28.98
CA PRO A 101 -3.35 5.20 28.65
C PRO A 101 -2.64 4.58 29.86
N ARG A 102 -2.91 3.30 30.14
CA ARG A 102 -2.19 2.52 31.16
C ARG A 102 -0.70 2.46 30.81
N ASP A 103 0.12 2.57 31.85
CA ASP A 103 1.57 2.58 31.79
C ASP A 103 2.15 1.45 30.91
N GLY A 104 3.04 1.83 29.98
CA GLY A 104 3.96 0.91 29.31
C GLY A 104 3.64 0.50 27.87
N GLN A 105 2.53 0.93 27.27
CA GLN A 105 2.22 0.62 25.87
C GLN A 105 2.35 1.89 25.01
N PRO A 106 3.35 2.00 24.10
CA PRO A 106 3.45 3.16 23.24
C PRO A 106 2.17 3.27 22.41
N ALA A 107 1.59 4.47 22.40
CA ALA A 107 0.33 4.78 21.73
C ALA A 107 0.43 4.42 20.24
N ALA A 108 -0.13 3.27 19.84
CA ALA A 108 -0.30 2.81 18.45
C ALA A 108 0.76 3.33 17.46
N ALA A 109 2.03 3.06 17.77
CA ALA A 109 3.16 3.30 16.89
C ALA A 109 3.21 2.17 15.84
N ASN A 110 3.44 2.51 14.56
CA ASN A 110 3.77 1.47 13.59
C ASN A 110 5.15 0.86 13.87
N VAL A 111 5.50 -0.23 13.18
CA VAL A 111 6.78 -0.92 13.42
C VAL A 111 7.96 0.04 13.21
N ARG A 112 7.88 0.90 12.18
CA ARG A 112 8.96 1.83 11.83
C ARG A 112 9.21 2.88 12.92
N SER A 113 8.18 3.50 13.47
CA SER A 113 8.32 4.49 14.55
C SER A 113 8.75 3.85 15.86
N TYR A 114 8.28 2.64 16.15
CA TYR A 114 8.76 1.87 17.29
C TYR A 114 10.28 1.60 17.19
N VAL A 115 10.76 1.18 16.02
CA VAL A 115 12.19 0.93 15.77
C VAL A 115 13.00 2.23 15.85
N LEU A 116 12.50 3.34 15.30
CA LEU A 116 13.15 4.65 15.38
C LEU A 116 13.24 5.20 16.82
N ALA A 117 12.27 4.88 17.68
CA ALA A 117 12.26 5.28 19.08
C ALA A 117 13.17 4.39 19.96
N ALA A 118 13.57 3.22 19.47
CA ALA A 118 14.43 2.31 20.21
C ALA A 118 15.90 2.80 20.20
N GLY A 119 16.49 2.93 21.38
CA GLY A 119 17.90 3.32 21.56
C GLY A 119 18.79 2.19 22.05
N GLY A 120 20.11 2.42 22.05
CA GLY A 120 21.11 1.47 22.55
C GLY A 120 21.33 0.26 21.63
N ALA A 121 22.01 -0.78 22.14
CA ALA A 121 22.35 -1.97 21.36
C ALA A 121 21.11 -2.71 20.82
N ALA A 122 20.05 -2.82 21.63
CA ALA A 122 18.78 -3.41 21.21
C ALA A 122 18.08 -2.60 20.10
N GLY A 123 18.27 -1.28 20.07
CA GLY A 123 17.79 -0.43 18.96
C GLY A 123 18.51 -0.73 17.65
N GLY A 124 19.82 -1.05 17.71
CA GLY A 124 20.59 -1.49 16.56
C GLY A 124 20.04 -2.79 15.95
N GLU A 125 19.83 -3.82 16.77
CA GLU A 125 19.27 -5.11 16.31
C GLU A 125 17.87 -4.95 15.69
N LEU A 126 17.01 -4.11 16.30
CA LEU A 126 15.68 -3.83 15.76
C LEU A 126 15.74 -3.10 14.42
N ARG A 127 16.69 -2.18 14.25
CA ARG A 127 16.90 -1.45 12.99
C ARG A 127 17.39 -2.39 11.90
N ASP A 128 18.32 -3.28 12.23
CA ASP A 128 18.84 -4.27 11.30
C ASP A 128 17.72 -5.22 10.82
N ALA A 129 16.92 -5.75 11.75
CA ALA A 129 15.78 -6.61 11.42
C ALA A 129 14.71 -5.89 10.57
N TYR A 130 14.43 -4.62 10.86
CA TYR A 130 13.53 -3.81 10.04
C TYR A 130 14.10 -3.60 8.62
N ASN A 131 15.39 -3.26 8.52
CA ASN A 131 16.06 -3.03 7.23
C ASN A 131 16.13 -4.31 6.40
N GLU A 132 16.31 -5.47 7.03
CA GLU A 132 16.23 -6.78 6.37
C GLU A 132 14.83 -7.04 5.81
N ALA A 133 13.77 -6.73 6.55
CA ALA A 133 12.39 -6.85 6.06
C ALA A 133 12.13 -5.94 4.84
N ILE A 134 12.60 -4.69 4.88
CA ILE A 134 12.52 -3.77 3.73
C ILE A 134 13.31 -4.29 2.53
N ALA A 135 14.50 -4.85 2.76
CA ALA A 135 15.33 -5.42 1.69
C ALA A 135 14.66 -6.62 1.02
N GLU A 136 14.04 -7.53 1.78
CA GLU A 136 13.30 -8.67 1.21
C GLU A 136 12.04 -8.22 0.45
N MET A 137 11.36 -7.16 0.90
CA MET A 137 10.27 -6.56 0.11
C MET A 137 10.75 -5.94 -1.20
N GLU A 138 11.85 -5.19 -1.18
CA GLU A 138 12.46 -4.62 -2.39
C GLU A 138 12.82 -5.74 -3.37
N LYS A 139 13.48 -6.79 -2.89
CA LYS A 139 13.89 -7.95 -3.68
C LYS A 139 12.69 -8.66 -4.31
N PHE A 140 11.60 -8.86 -3.55
CA PHE A 140 10.35 -9.38 -4.09
C PHE A 140 9.83 -8.49 -5.23
N ARG A 141 9.77 -7.16 -5.03
CA ARG A 141 9.26 -6.21 -6.03
C ARG A 141 10.15 -6.17 -7.28
N SER A 142 11.47 -6.28 -7.11
CA SER A 142 12.44 -6.40 -8.20
C SER A 142 12.26 -7.67 -9.01
N GLN A 143 12.08 -8.82 -8.36
CA GLN A 143 11.77 -10.08 -9.03
C GLN A 143 10.42 -10.03 -9.74
N HIS A 144 9.38 -9.50 -9.09
CA HIS A 144 8.06 -9.33 -9.68
C HIS A 144 8.10 -8.45 -10.93
N LYS A 145 8.83 -7.33 -10.89
CA LYS A 145 9.07 -6.47 -12.06
C LYS A 145 9.79 -7.22 -13.19
N ALA A 146 10.82 -8.02 -12.86
CA ALA A 146 11.53 -8.83 -13.85
C ALA A 146 10.60 -9.87 -14.50
N PHE A 147 9.72 -10.50 -13.72
CA PHE A 147 8.70 -11.40 -14.28
C PHE A 147 7.71 -10.66 -15.16
N ALA A 148 7.17 -9.52 -14.73
CA ALA A 148 6.25 -8.71 -15.54
C ALA A 148 6.90 -8.30 -16.87
N PHE A 149 8.19 -7.94 -16.85
CA PHE A 149 8.93 -7.67 -18.08
C PHE A 149 9.05 -8.92 -18.96
N ASN A 150 9.55 -10.03 -18.42
CA ASN A 150 9.86 -11.24 -19.20
C ASN A 150 8.63 -11.95 -19.77
N TYR A 151 7.49 -11.89 -19.07
CA TYR A 151 6.26 -12.58 -19.46
C TYR A 151 5.28 -11.68 -20.23
N ILE A 152 5.32 -10.36 -20.05
CA ILE A 152 4.37 -9.43 -20.66
C ILE A 152 5.10 -8.43 -21.55
N ALA A 153 5.89 -7.52 -20.96
CA ALA A 153 6.43 -6.36 -21.69
C ALA A 153 7.32 -6.76 -22.88
N LYS A 154 8.15 -7.79 -22.71
CA LYS A 154 9.05 -8.32 -23.75
C LYS A 154 8.28 -8.78 -25.00
N TRP A 155 7.05 -9.26 -24.84
CA TRP A 155 6.24 -9.83 -25.90
C TRP A 155 5.14 -8.88 -26.40
N ALA A 156 4.89 -7.80 -25.65
CA ALA A 156 3.94 -6.77 -26.01
C ALA A 156 4.46 -5.96 -27.21
N LYS A 157 3.97 -6.27 -28.41
CA LYS A 157 4.39 -5.58 -29.65
C LYS A 157 3.87 -4.14 -29.76
N ARG A 158 2.82 -3.75 -29.01
CA ARG A 158 2.17 -2.43 -29.09
C ARG A 158 1.48 -1.90 -27.82
N GLU A 159 1.16 -2.72 -26.82
CA GLU A 159 0.37 -2.30 -25.65
C GLU A 159 0.98 -2.81 -24.34
N THR A 160 1.39 -1.89 -23.46
CA THR A 160 2.02 -2.19 -22.16
C THR A 160 1.06 -2.03 -20.98
N THR A 161 -0.23 -1.79 -21.24
CA THR A 161 -1.25 -1.70 -20.19
C THR A 161 -1.47 -3.08 -19.60
N GLY A 162 -1.28 -3.22 -18.29
CA GLY A 162 -1.55 -4.46 -17.57
C GLY A 162 -3.06 -4.73 -17.49
N THR A 163 -3.44 -5.95 -17.10
CA THR A 163 -4.85 -6.33 -16.88
C THR A 163 -5.57 -5.49 -15.82
N GLY A 164 -4.81 -4.87 -14.92
CA GLY A 164 -5.28 -3.86 -13.97
C GLY A 164 -5.48 -2.45 -14.57
N GLY A 165 -5.29 -2.25 -15.88
CA GLY A 165 -5.57 -0.97 -16.54
C GLY A 165 -4.53 0.14 -16.31
N SER A 166 -3.34 -0.19 -15.79
CA SER A 166 -2.21 0.73 -15.62
C SER A 166 -1.03 0.33 -16.50
N ASP A 167 -0.19 1.31 -16.90
CA ASP A 167 1.16 0.99 -17.41
C ASP A 167 1.98 0.38 -16.26
N PHE A 168 2.16 -0.94 -16.30
CA PHE A 168 2.62 -1.68 -15.13
C PHE A 168 4.13 -1.51 -14.89
N MET A 169 4.92 -1.21 -15.91
CA MET A 169 6.38 -1.13 -15.75
C MET A 169 6.82 0.08 -14.90
N PRO A 170 6.31 1.31 -15.13
CA PRO A 170 6.56 2.44 -14.24
C PRO A 170 5.97 2.23 -12.84
N ALA A 171 4.77 1.65 -12.73
CA ALA A 171 4.15 1.37 -11.43
C ALA A 171 5.02 0.45 -10.57
N LEU A 172 5.50 -0.67 -11.15
CA LEU A 172 6.35 -1.63 -10.46
C LEU A 172 7.70 -1.05 -10.05
N ALA A 173 8.27 -0.15 -10.87
CA ALA A 173 9.46 0.59 -10.49
C ALA A 173 9.17 1.52 -9.30
N GLY A 174 8.08 2.29 -9.36
CA GLY A 174 7.66 3.20 -8.28
C GLY A 174 7.49 2.47 -6.94
N TYR A 175 6.79 1.33 -6.91
CA TYR A 175 6.63 0.55 -5.68
C TYR A 175 7.97 0.09 -5.08
N ARG A 176 8.89 -0.37 -5.94
CA ARG A 176 10.23 -0.81 -5.51
C ARG A 176 11.02 0.36 -4.93
N ASP A 177 11.07 1.47 -5.66
CA ASP A 177 11.88 2.63 -5.30
C ASP A 177 11.35 3.27 -4.01
N THR A 178 10.02 3.36 -3.85
CA THR A 178 9.41 3.78 -2.58
C THR A 178 9.78 2.84 -1.43
N THR A 179 9.72 1.52 -1.62
CA THR A 179 10.08 0.56 -0.57
C THR A 179 11.54 0.74 -0.14
N GLN A 180 12.46 0.86 -1.09
CA GLN A 180 13.89 1.06 -0.81
C GLN A 180 14.16 2.37 -0.05
N ALA A 181 13.41 3.43 -0.34
CA ALA A 181 13.53 4.71 0.37
C ALA A 181 13.11 4.65 1.85
N HIS A 182 12.50 3.55 2.31
CA HIS A 182 12.06 3.37 3.70
C HIS A 182 13.07 2.64 4.60
N LEU A 183 14.27 2.33 4.10
CA LEU A 183 15.39 1.89 4.94
C LEU A 183 15.66 2.94 6.04
N LEU A 184 15.95 2.45 7.25
CA LEU A 184 16.34 3.28 8.39
C LEU A 184 17.82 3.54 8.37
#